data_AF-A0A1I2MA51-F1
#
_entry.id   AF-A0A1I2MA51-F1
#
_cell.length_a   1.000
_cell.length_b   1.000
_cell.length_c   1.000
_cell.angle_alpha   90.00
_cell.angle_beta   90.00
_cell.angle_gamma   90.00
#
_symmetry.space_group_name_H-M   'P 1'
#
loop_
_entity.id
_entity.type
_entity.pdbx_description
1 polymer ?
#
loop_
_entity_poly.entity_id
_entity_poly.type
_entity_poly.pdbx_seq_one_letter_code
_entity_poly.pdbx_strand_id
1 'polypeptide(L)'
;MKDRILSATVRRNPTGKYSVSILVKTDIQELPKSNAYVGIDLGLKDFAVLSNGTTYENPRYLRKTEKKLAKAQRILSRREKGSSNWHKQRIKVARLHEKIANARKDYLHKISTEIIKNHDVIGVE
;
A
#
# COMPACT_ATOMS: atom_id res chain seq x y z
N MET A 1 16.46 27.06 2.26
CA MET A 1 15.54 27.58 3.30
C MET A 1 15.56 26.62 4.49
N LYS A 2 15.14 27.01 5.70
CA LYS A 2 15.21 26.11 6.88
C LYS A 2 14.13 25.03 6.79
N ASP A 3 14.51 23.76 6.91
CA ASP A 3 13.58 22.64 7.00
C ASP A 3 12.57 22.89 8.13
N ARG A 4 11.27 22.77 7.82
CA ARG A 4 10.20 23.08 8.78
C ARG A 4 9.10 22.03 8.73
N ILE A 5 8.72 21.49 9.89
CA ILE A 5 7.53 20.66 10.03
C ILE A 5 6.29 21.56 9.85
N LEU A 6 5.41 21.20 8.93
CA LEU A 6 4.16 21.90 8.64
C LEU A 6 3.00 21.34 9.47
N SER A 7 2.89 20.02 9.59
CA SER A 7 1.84 19.37 10.37
C SER A 7 2.23 17.95 10.77
N ALA A 8 1.59 17.44 11.82
CA ALA A 8 1.69 16.05 12.23
C ALA A 8 0.27 15.48 12.44
N THR A 9 -0.06 14.40 11.75
CA THR A 9 -1.34 13.69 11.91
C THR A 9 -1.11 12.38 12.64
N VAL A 10 -1.73 12.22 13.81
CA VAL A 10 -1.71 10.98 14.59
C VAL A 10 -2.99 10.18 14.32
N ARG A 11 -2.86 8.92 13.92
CA ARG A 11 -4.00 8.01 13.74
C ARG A 11 -3.82 6.74 14.58
N ARG A 12 -4.92 6.24 15.12
CA ARG A 12 -4.98 4.94 15.80
C ARG A 12 -5.76 3.95 14.95
N ASN A 13 -5.11 2.86 14.57
CA ASN A 13 -5.73 1.78 13.82
C ASN A 13 -6.61 0.91 14.73
N PRO A 14 -7.64 0.23 14.18
CA PRO A 14 -8.47 -0.73 14.92
C PRO A 14 -7.70 -1.91 15.55
N THR A 15 -6.45 -2.12 15.14
CA THR A 15 -5.50 -3.10 15.69
C THR A 15 -4.83 -2.62 16.99
N GLY A 16 -5.03 -1.35 17.37
CA GLY A 16 -4.40 -0.70 18.51
C GLY A 16 -3.09 0.02 18.18
N LYS A 17 -2.59 -0.07 16.94
CA LYS A 17 -1.35 0.59 16.52
C LYS A 17 -1.55 2.08 16.28
N TYR A 18 -0.54 2.88 16.60
CA TYR A 18 -0.49 4.30 16.26
C TYR A 18 0.39 4.53 15.05
N SER A 19 0.00 5.44 14.17
CA SER A 19 0.82 5.97 13.09
C SER A 19 0.87 7.49 13.17
N VAL A 20 2.03 8.06 12.88
CA VAL A 20 2.25 9.50 12.81
C VAL A 20 2.72 9.83 11.40
N SER A 21 2.03 10.74 10.73
CA SER A 21 2.44 11.28 9.43
C SER A 21 2.87 12.73 9.64
N ILE A 22 4.12 13.04 9.30
CA ILE A 22 4.72 14.36 9.46
C ILE A 22 4.88 14.97 8.07
N LEU A 23 4.23 16.11 7.84
CA LEU A 23 4.43 16.90 6.64
C LEU A 23 5.57 17.88 6.89
N VAL A 24 6.60 17.86 6.05
CA VAL A 24 7.75 18.75 6.16
C VAL A 24 7.89 19.58 4.89
N LYS A 25 8.29 20.84 5.05
CA LYS A 25 8.81 21.67 3.97
C LYS A 25 10.32 21.49 3.97
N THR A 26 10.84 20.96 2.88
CA THR A 26 12.28 20.79 2.63
C THR A 26 12.56 21.11 1.17
N ASP A 27 13.79 21.53 0.87
CA ASP A 27 14.23 21.75 -0.50
C ASP A 27 14.48 20.38 -1.16
N ILE A 28 13.79 20.08 -2.26
CA ILE A 28 13.92 18.80 -2.98
C ILE A 28 15.09 18.92 -3.95
N GLN A 29 16.09 18.06 -3.80
CA GLN A 29 17.17 17.97 -4.78
C GLN A 29 16.65 17.30 -6.06
N GLU A 30 16.73 18.00 -7.18
CA GLU A 30 16.37 17.44 -8.48
C GLU A 30 17.34 16.31 -8.87
N LEU A 31 16.78 15.19 -9.30
CA LEU A 31 17.57 14.10 -9.87
C LEU A 31 18.00 14.49 -11.29
N PRO A 32 19.19 14.02 -11.74
CA PRO A 32 19.60 14.20 -13.14
C PRO A 32 18.58 13.54 -14.07
N LYS A 33 18.23 14.24 -15.16
CA LYS A 33 17.25 13.79 -16.15
C LYS A 33 17.71 12.51 -16.84
N SER A 34 16.88 11.47 -16.86
CA SER A 34 17.13 10.24 -17.61
C SER A 34 16.83 10.35 -19.11
N ASN A 35 16.10 11.39 -19.54
CA ASN A 35 15.49 11.57 -20.87
C ASN A 35 14.68 10.36 -21.37
N ALA A 36 14.29 9.45 -20.46
CA ALA A 36 13.55 8.24 -20.81
C ALA A 36 12.04 8.47 -20.65
N TYR A 37 11.29 7.99 -21.64
CA TYR A 37 9.84 8.04 -21.71
C TYR A 37 9.29 6.62 -21.56
N VAL A 38 8.23 6.46 -20.78
CA VAL A 38 7.57 5.16 -20.66
C VAL A 38 6.06 5.30 -20.59
N GLY A 39 5.37 4.47 -21.37
CA GLY A 39 3.93 4.25 -21.22
C GLY A 39 3.68 3.15 -20.20
N ILE A 40 2.68 3.32 -19.34
CA ILE A 40 2.23 2.31 -18.38
C ILE A 40 0.84 1.83 -18.81
N ASP A 41 0.72 0.54 -19.07
CA ASP A 41 -0.57 -0.16 -19.19
C ASP A 41 -0.86 -0.93 -17.90
N LEU A 42 -2.02 -0.69 -17.29
CA LEU A 42 -2.43 -1.30 -16.02
C LEU A 42 -3.36 -2.49 -16.27
N GLY A 43 -2.81 -3.70 -16.10
CA GLY A 43 -3.56 -4.95 -16.31
C GLY A 43 -4.15 -5.56 -15.04
N LEU A 44 -5.12 -6.47 -15.25
CA LEU A 44 -5.60 -7.37 -14.19
C LEU A 44 -4.70 -8.60 -13.99
N LYS A 45 -4.07 -9.05 -15.08
CA LYS A 45 -3.16 -10.22 -15.11
C LYS A 45 -1.78 -9.83 -14.58
N ASP A 46 -1.25 -8.73 -15.12
CA ASP A 46 0.02 -8.11 -14.78
C ASP A 46 -0.29 -6.72 -14.22
N PHE A 47 0.33 -6.34 -13.11
CA PHE A 47 -0.02 -5.11 -12.39
C PHE A 47 0.27 -3.86 -13.23
N ALA A 48 1.41 -3.85 -13.92
CA ALA A 48 1.76 -2.80 -14.87
C ALA A 48 2.70 -3.37 -15.94
N VAL A 49 2.45 -3.05 -17.20
CA VAL A 49 3.36 -3.31 -18.31
C VAL A 49 3.89 -1.97 -18.81
N LEU A 50 5.21 -1.85 -18.83
CA LEU A 50 5.90 -0.68 -19.37
C LEU A 50 6.10 -0.86 -20.88
N SER A 51 6.03 0.24 -21.64
CA SER A 51 6.28 0.24 -23.09
C SER A 51 7.69 -0.24 -23.49
N ASN A 52 8.63 -0.26 -22.53
CA ASN A 52 9.98 -0.82 -22.69
C ASN A 52 10.04 -2.36 -22.50
N GLY A 53 8.89 -3.02 -22.29
CA GLY A 53 8.78 -4.47 -22.09
C GLY A 53 8.90 -4.93 -20.63
N THR A 54 9.20 -4.03 -19.68
CA THR A 54 9.24 -4.38 -18.26
C THR A 54 7.84 -4.68 -17.76
N THR A 55 7.66 -5.83 -17.11
CA THR A 55 6.36 -6.23 -16.55
C THR A 55 6.45 -6.33 -15.05
N TYR A 56 5.59 -5.61 -14.35
CA TYR A 56 5.38 -5.75 -12.92
C TYR A 56 4.25 -6.74 -12.69
N GLU A 57 4.58 -7.94 -12.17
CA GLU A 57 3.58 -8.97 -11.90
C GLU A 57 2.63 -8.56 -10.78
N ASN A 58 1.33 -8.83 -10.93
CA ASN A 58 0.38 -8.66 -9.83
C ASN A 58 0.70 -9.65 -8.70
N PRO A 59 1.21 -9.16 -7.56
CA PRO A 59 1.76 -10.03 -6.55
C PRO A 59 0.61 -10.73 -5.83
N ARG A 60 0.42 -12.01 -6.16
CA ARG A 60 -0.69 -12.86 -5.69
C ARG A 60 -0.66 -13.16 -4.18
N TYR A 61 0.15 -12.46 -3.37
CA TYR A 61 0.18 -12.58 -1.90
C TYR A 61 -1.20 -12.35 -1.27
N LEU A 62 -2.07 -11.63 -1.98
CA LEU A 62 -3.46 -11.42 -1.64
C LEU A 62 -4.21 -12.73 -1.52
N ARG A 63 -4.08 -13.68 -2.46
CA ARG A 63 -4.88 -14.92 -2.46
C ARG A 63 -4.75 -15.75 -1.17
N LYS A 64 -3.52 -15.92 -0.66
CA LYS A 64 -3.29 -16.67 0.60
C LYS A 64 -3.86 -15.92 1.81
N THR A 65 -3.75 -14.59 1.82
CA THR A 65 -4.20 -13.76 2.94
C THR A 65 -5.72 -13.55 2.90
N GLU A 66 -6.32 -13.47 1.72
CA GLU A 66 -7.76 -13.43 1.45
C GLU A 66 -8.45 -14.70 1.94
N LYS A 67 -7.90 -15.89 1.66
CA LYS A 67 -8.44 -17.15 2.22
C LYS A 67 -8.47 -17.11 3.75
N LYS A 68 -7.39 -16.61 4.37
CA LYS A 68 -7.32 -16.44 5.84
C LYS A 68 -8.33 -15.41 6.35
N LEU A 69 -8.49 -14.30 5.62
CA LEU A 69 -9.45 -13.25 5.93
C LEU A 69 -10.90 -13.76 5.85
N ALA A 70 -11.26 -14.44 4.76
CA ALA A 70 -12.58 -15.04 4.57
C ALA A 70 -12.91 -16.04 5.69
N LYS A 71 -11.95 -16.91 6.06
CA LYS A 71 -12.11 -17.81 7.21
C LYS A 71 -12.32 -17.03 8.51
N ALA A 72 -11.54 -15.98 8.75
CA ALA A 72 -11.65 -15.17 9.95
C ALA A 72 -12.98 -14.39 10.02
N GLN A 73 -13.46 -13.86 8.90
CA GLN A 73 -14.76 -13.19 8.78
C GLN A 73 -15.93 -14.16 9.00
N ARG A 74 -15.87 -15.37 8.44
CA ARG A 74 -16.89 -16.42 8.69
C ARG A 74 -16.96 -16.85 10.15
N ILE A 75 -15.81 -16.92 10.84
CA ILE A 75 -15.79 -17.19 12.29
C ILE A 75 -16.37 -16.00 13.06
N LEU A 76 -16.08 -14.76 12.64
CA LEU A 76 -16.60 -13.56 13.28
C LEU A 76 -18.13 -13.46 13.16
N SER A 77 -18.68 -13.75 11.98
CA SER A 77 -20.12 -13.64 11.72
C SER A 77 -20.95 -14.65 12.52
N ARG A 78 -20.36 -15.78 12.92
CA ARG A 78 -20.99 -16.80 13.75
C ARG A 78 -20.87 -16.53 15.26
N ARG A 79 -20.08 -15.53 15.67
CA ARG A 79 -19.88 -15.19 17.08
C ARG A 79 -20.89 -14.13 17.50
N GLU A 80 -21.40 -14.28 18.71
CA GLU A 80 -22.30 -13.30 19.31
C GLU A 80 -21.60 -11.94 19.50
N LYS A 81 -22.20 -10.90 18.89
CA LYS A 81 -21.68 -9.54 18.92
C LYS A 81 -21.59 -9.04 20.37
N GLY A 82 -20.44 -8.48 20.75
CA GLY A 82 -20.20 -7.99 22.10
C GLY A 82 -19.55 -9.00 23.04
N SER A 83 -19.59 -10.30 22.74
CA SER A 83 -18.88 -11.31 23.54
C SER A 83 -17.35 -11.12 23.51
N SER A 84 -16.65 -11.58 24.56
CA SER A 84 -15.18 -11.56 24.62
C SER A 84 -14.54 -12.28 23.42
N ASN A 85 -15.14 -13.42 23.02
CA ASN A 85 -14.70 -14.16 21.85
C ASN A 85 -14.93 -13.38 20.55
N TRP A 86 -16.04 -12.67 20.42
CA TRP A 86 -16.27 -11.79 19.27
C TRP A 86 -15.23 -10.67 19.19
N HIS A 87 -14.91 -10.03 20.31
CA HIS A 87 -13.88 -8.97 20.35
C HIS A 87 -12.50 -9.48 19.91
N LYS A 88 -12.06 -10.63 20.44
CA LYS A 88 -10.80 -11.29 20.03
C LYS A 88 -10.77 -11.56 18.53
N GLN A 89 -11.87 -12.05 17.97
CA GLN A 89 -11.96 -12.37 16.55
C GLN A 89 -11.99 -11.11 15.67
N ARG A 90 -12.69 -10.06 16.11
CA ARG A 90 -12.74 -8.77 15.40
C ARG A 90 -11.35 -8.17 15.25
N ILE A 91 -10.53 -8.20 16.32
CA ILE A 91 -9.14 -7.75 16.26
C ILE A 91 -8.33 -8.60 15.26
N LYS A 92 -8.56 -9.92 15.22
CA LYS A 92 -7.88 -10.79 14.26
C LYS A 92 -8.21 -10.42 12.81
N VAL A 93 -9.47 -10.12 12.52
CA VAL A 93 -9.91 -9.62 11.20
C VAL A 93 -9.24 -8.28 10.89
N ALA A 94 -9.24 -7.32 11.84
CA ALA A 94 -8.58 -6.03 11.66
C ALA A 94 -7.07 -6.16 11.36
N ARG A 95 -6.36 -7.06 12.06
CA ARG A 95 -4.94 -7.34 11.82
C ARG A 95 -4.68 -7.90 10.41
N LEU A 96 -5.58 -8.74 9.90
CA LEU A 96 -5.47 -9.26 8.54
C LEU A 96 -5.70 -8.17 7.50
N HIS A 97 -6.70 -7.30 7.68
CA HIS A 97 -6.90 -6.13 6.82
C HIS A 97 -5.69 -5.21 6.82
N GLU A 98 -5.16 -4.88 7.99
CA GLU A 98 -3.96 -4.04 8.13
C GLU A 98 -2.76 -4.66 7.38
N LYS A 99 -2.54 -5.97 7.52
CA LYS A 99 -1.46 -6.66 6.80
C LYS A 99 -1.62 -6.57 5.29
N ILE A 100 -2.83 -6.75 4.77
CA ILE A 100 -3.12 -6.65 3.33
C ILE A 100 -2.89 -5.22 2.83
N ALA A 101 -3.42 -4.22 3.55
CA ALA A 101 -3.27 -2.83 3.17
C ALA A 101 -1.80 -2.40 3.16
N ASN A 102 -1.02 -2.79 4.18
CA ASN A 102 0.40 -2.48 4.26
C ASN A 102 1.20 -3.16 3.14
N ALA A 103 0.91 -4.42 2.81
CA ALA A 103 1.59 -5.13 1.71
C ALA A 103 1.29 -4.49 0.35
N ARG A 104 0.03 -4.10 0.10
CA ARG A 104 -0.35 -3.34 -1.11
C ARG A 104 0.38 -2.01 -1.18
N LYS A 105 0.39 -1.25 -0.07
CA LYS A 105 1.05 0.05 0.00
C LYS A 105 2.57 -0.03 -0.23
N ASP A 106 3.24 -1.02 0.36
CA ASP A 106 4.67 -1.27 0.17
C ASP A 106 5.01 -1.57 -1.30
N TYR A 107 4.23 -2.47 -1.91
CA TYR A 107 4.41 -2.83 -3.31
C TYR A 107 4.20 -1.62 -4.25
N LEU A 108 3.12 -0.85 -4.05
CA LEU A 108 2.86 0.36 -4.82
C LEU A 108 3.99 1.39 -4.70
N HIS A 109 4.48 1.64 -3.48
CA HIS A 109 5.57 2.59 -3.27
C HIS A 109 6.87 2.16 -3.92
N LYS A 110 7.21 0.87 -3.87
CA LYS A 110 8.43 0.36 -4.50
C LYS A 110 8.39 0.56 -6.01
N ILE A 111 7.29 0.19 -6.65
CA ILE A 111 7.14 0.34 -8.10
C ILE A 111 7.10 1.80 -8.51
N SER A 112 6.30 2.64 -7.84
CA SER A 112 6.23 4.05 -8.20
C SER A 112 7.60 4.72 -8.07
N THR A 113 8.36 4.39 -7.01
CA THR A 113 9.70 4.93 -6.80
C THR A 113 10.67 4.45 -7.88
N GLU A 114 10.58 3.19 -8.29
CA GLU A 114 11.43 2.62 -9.34
C GLU A 114 11.13 3.24 -10.70
N ILE A 115 9.86 3.41 -11.05
CA ILE A 115 9.45 4.03 -12.32
C ILE A 115 9.94 5.49 -12.37
N ILE A 116 9.63 6.29 -11.34
CA ILE A 116 9.98 7.72 -11.28
C ILE A 116 11.50 7.94 -11.29
N LYS A 117 12.29 7.04 -10.69
CA LYS A 117 13.76 7.17 -10.70
C LYS A 117 14.39 6.88 -12.06
N ASN A 118 13.71 6.12 -12.91
CA ASN A 118 14.26 5.64 -14.17
C ASN A 118 13.67 6.36 -15.39
N HIS A 119 12.52 7.03 -15.26
CA HIS A 119 11.82 7.68 -16.36
C HIS A 119 11.38 9.08 -15.97
N ASP A 120 11.70 10.05 -16.82
CA ASP A 120 11.38 11.46 -16.61
C ASP A 120 9.94 11.81 -17.01
N VAL A 121 9.39 11.06 -17.97
CA VAL A 121 8.03 11.26 -18.48
C VAL A 121 7.29 9.93 -18.48
N ILE A 122 6.12 9.94 -17.85
CA ILE A 122 5.26 8.78 -17.69
C ILE A 122 3.94 9.07 -18.39
N GLY A 123 3.65 8.30 -19.44
CA GLY A 123 2.32 8.22 -20.05
C GLY A 123 1.50 7.15 -19.35
N VAL A 124 0.24 7.45 -19.03
CA VAL A 124 -0.70 6.47 -18.48
C VAL A 124 -1.85 6.34 -19.46
N GLU A 125 -2.16 5.12 -19.87
CA GLU A 125 -3.29 4.77 -20.72
C GLU A 125 -4.35 3.97 -19.96
#